data_AF-A0A1B4G7M0-F1
#
_entry.id   AF-A0A1B4G7M0-F1
#
_cell.length_a   1.000
_cell.length_b   1.000
_cell.length_c   1.000
_cell.angle_alpha   90.00
_cell.angle_beta   90.00
_cell.angle_gamma   90.00
#
_symmetry.space_group_name_H-M   'P 1'
#
loop_
_entity.id
_entity.type
_entity.pdbx_description
1 polymer ?
#
loop_
_entity_poly.entity_id
_entity_poly.type
_entity_poly.pdbx_seq_one_letter_code
_entity_poly.pdbx_strand_id
1 'polypeptide(L)' 'MHLYLNYAREHWMKSGENPPVGLILCAEKGAAEAHYALDNLPNKILAAEYQMVLPDEATFARELERTRIELERRGRKT' A
#
# COMPACT_ATOMS: atom_id res chain seq x y z
N MET A 1 -14.47 2.06 5.33
CA MET A 1 -13.10 2.17 5.90
C MET A 1 -12.60 3.61 6.12
N HIS A 2 -13.20 4.65 5.52
CA HIS A 2 -12.78 6.05 5.72
C HIS A 2 -12.86 6.57 7.16
N LEU A 3 -13.79 6.05 7.97
CA LEU A 3 -14.00 6.49 9.36
C LEU A 3 -12.69 6.46 10.17
N TYR A 4 -11.98 5.33 10.17
CA TYR A 4 -10.76 5.15 10.96
C TYR A 4 -9.62 6.05 10.48
N LEU A 5 -9.48 6.22 9.16
CA LEU A 5 -8.43 7.09 8.61
C LEU A 5 -8.69 8.57 8.88
N ASN A 6 -9.95 9.00 8.81
CA ASN A 6 -10.32 10.37 9.12
C ASN A 6 -10.16 10.65 10.63
N TYR A 7 -10.60 9.72 11.49
CA TYR A 7 -10.40 9.84 12.93
C TYR A 7 -8.91 9.92 13.30
N ALA A 8 -8.07 9.05 12.72
CA ALA A 8 -6.63 9.10 12.93
C ALA A 8 -6.01 10.42 12.45
N ARG A 9 -6.47 10.93 11.30
CA ARG A 9 -6.05 12.23 10.77
C ARG A 9 -6.39 13.38 11.73
N GLU A 10 -7.60 13.38 12.29
CA GLU A 10 -8.11 14.46 13.13
C GLU A 10 -7.54 14.43 14.56
N HIS A 11 -7.25 13.23 15.09
CA HIS A 11 -6.97 13.09 16.52
C HIS A 11 -5.60 12.51 16.85
N TRP A 12 -4.95 11.78 15.95
CA TRP A 12 -3.73 11.02 16.27
C TRP A 12 -2.48 11.55 15.58
N MET A 13 -2.63 12.31 14.48
CA MET A 13 -1.51 12.89 13.76
C MET A 13 -0.78 13.97 14.57
N LYS A 14 0.54 13.97 14.47
CA LYS A 14 1.40 15.05 14.95
C LYS A 14 1.89 15.92 13.80
N SER A 15 2.35 17.12 14.14
CA SER A 15 2.92 18.04 13.16
C SER A 15 4.13 17.41 12.46
N GLY A 16 4.13 17.45 11.12
CA GLY A 16 5.19 16.90 10.28
C GLY A 16 5.06 15.41 9.93
N GLU A 17 4.04 14.71 10.44
CA GLU A 17 3.79 13.32 10.06
C GLU A 17 3.11 13.20 8.69
N ASN A 18 3.35 12.08 8.01
CA ASN A 18 2.64 11.74 6.78
C ASN A 18 1.17 11.38 7.08
N PRO A 19 0.25 11.58 6.11
CA PRO A 19 -1.15 11.19 6.28
C PRO A 19 -1.32 9.69 6.63
N PRO A 20 -2.36 9.31 7.40
CA PRO A 20 -2.58 7.93 7.79
C PRO A 20 -2.89 7.04 6.58
N VAL A 21 -2.34 5.83 6.60
CA VAL A 21 -2.54 4.82 5.56
C VAL A 21 -3.37 3.67 6.12
N GLY A 22 -4.40 3.26 5.38
CA GLY A 22 -5.24 2.12 5.74
C GLY A 22 -4.70 0.84 5.10
N LEU A 23 -4.57 -0.21 5.90
CA LEU A 23 -4.23 -1.55 5.44
C LEU A 23 -5.44 -2.46 5.63
N ILE A 24 -5.87 -3.11 4.56
CA ILE A 24 -6.91 -4.13 4.59
C ILE A 24 -6.24 -5.45 4.25
N LEU A 25 -6.24 -6.40 5.19
CA LEU A 25 -5.70 -7.73 4.99
C LEU A 25 -6.86 -8.69 4.73
N CYS A 26 -6.93 -9.23 3.52
CA CYS A 26 -7.91 -10.23 3.15
C CYS A 26 -7.19 -11.55 2.86
N ALA A 27 -7.66 -12.64 3.45
CA ALA A 27 -7.27 -13.97 3.00
C ALA A 27 -7.78 -14.18 1.56
N GLU A 28 -7.18 -15.10 0.81
CA GLU A 28 -7.54 -15.41 -0.58
C GLU A 28 -9.06 -15.60 -0.78
N LYS A 29 -9.73 -16.27 0.17
CA LYS A 29 -11.18 -16.49 0.18
C LYS A 29 -12.02 -15.20 0.28
N GLY A 30 -11.43 -14.09 0.74
CA GLY A 30 -12.05 -12.78 0.88
C GLY A 30 -11.72 -11.80 -0.25
N ALA A 31 -11.14 -12.26 -1.37
CA ALA A 31 -10.75 -11.39 -2.48
C ALA A 31 -11.92 -10.62 -3.10
N ALA A 32 -13.10 -11.25 -3.20
CA ALA A 32 -14.30 -10.58 -3.72
C ALA A 32 -14.79 -9.47 -2.78
N GLU A 33 -14.77 -9.71 -1.46
CA GLU A 33 -15.12 -8.70 -0.46
C GLU A 33 -14.14 -7.53 -0.48
N ALA A 34 -12.84 -7.82 -0.64
CA ALA A 34 -11.80 -6.80 -0.83
C ALA A 34 -12.07 -5.95 -2.08
N HIS A 35 -12.37 -6.60 -3.21
CA HIS A 35 -12.68 -5.92 -4.46
C HIS A 35 -13.83 -4.92 -4.29
N TYR A 36 -14.96 -5.35 -3.74
CA TYR A 36 -16.12 -4.47 -3.54
C TYR A 36 -15.93 -3.43 -2.42
N ALA A 37 -15.11 -3.72 -1.40
CA ALA A 37 -14.78 -2.77 -0.34
C ALA A 37 -13.79 -1.68 -0.80
N LEU A 38 -13.02 -1.94 -1.85
CA LEU A 38 -12.05 -1.02 -2.45
C LEU A 38 -12.65 -0.27 -3.65
N ASP A 39 -13.64 -0.84 -4.34
CA ASP A 39 -14.32 -0.16 -5.43
C ASP A 39 -15.01 1.13 -4.91
N ASN A 40 -15.01 2.19 -5.71
CA ASN A 40 -15.60 3.50 -5.39
C ASN A 40 -14.92 4.35 -4.31
N LEU A 41 -13.75 3.97 -3.76
CA LEU A 41 -12.97 4.86 -2.92
C LEU A 41 -12.19 5.87 -3.80
N PRO A 42 -12.34 7.20 -3.58
CA PRO A 42 -11.66 8.22 -4.38
C PRO A 42 -10.14 8.30 -4.12
N ASN A 43 -9.65 7.57 -3.12
CA ASN A 43 -8.24 7.56 -2.75
C ASN A 43 -7.46 6.57 -3.61
N LYS A 44 -6.16 6.85 -3.81
CA LYS A 44 -5.25 5.94 -4.50
C LYS A 44 -5.08 4.64 -3.70
N ILE A 45 -5.80 3.60 -4.10
CA ILE A 45 -5.73 2.28 -3.50
C ILE A 45 -4.61 1.50 -4.19
N LEU A 46 -3.69 0.95 -3.39
CA LEU A 46 -2.72 -0.04 -3.81
C LEU A 46 -3.15 -1.38 -3.22
N ALA A 47 -3.60 -2.30 -4.06
CA ALA A 47 -3.84 -3.68 -3.69
C ALA A 47 -2.62 -4.50 -4.10
N ALA A 48 -2.02 -5.23 -3.16
CA ALA A 48 -0.95 -6.16 -3.43
C ALA A 48 -1.29 -7.50 -2.76
N GLU A 49 -1.08 -8.59 -3.47
CA GLU A 49 -1.20 -9.93 -2.91
C GLU A 49 0.00 -10.18 -1.99
N TYR A 50 -0.27 -10.50 -0.73
CA TYR A 50 0.78 -10.81 0.24
C TYR A 50 1.17 -12.27 0.10
N GLN A 51 2.40 -12.51 -0.36
CA GLN A 51 3.00 -13.84 -0.36
C GLN A 51 3.41 -14.18 1.08
N MET A 52 2.91 -15.29 1.63
CA MET A 52 3.28 -15.76 2.98
C MET A 52 4.71 -16.32 3.04
N VAL A 53 5.34 -16.53 1.88
CA VAL A 53 6.70 -17.05 1.76
C VAL A 53 7.57 -15.98 1.13
N LEU A 54 8.69 -15.66 1.78
CA LEU A 54 9.69 -14.77 1.19
C LEU A 54 10.34 -15.50 0.00
N PRO A 55 10.42 -14.88 -1.19
CA PRO A 55 11.16 -15.46 -2.31
C PRO A 55 12.64 -15.61 -1.96
N ASP A 56 13.38 -16.37 -2.77
CA ASP A 56 14.83 -16.51 -2.58
C ASP A 56 15.56 -15.16 -2.65
N GLU A 57 16.70 -15.09 -1.98
CA GLU A 57 17.48 -13.85 -1.84
C GLU A 57 17.82 -13.21 -3.20
N ALA A 58 18.16 -14.02 -4.20
CA ALA A 58 18.52 -13.51 -5.53
C ALA A 58 17.32 -12.89 -6.25
N THR A 59 16.15 -13.51 -6.13
CA THR A 59 14.89 -12.96 -6.64
C THR A 59 14.52 -11.66 -5.94
N PHE A 60 14.61 -11.61 -4.61
CA PHE A 60 14.28 -10.41 -3.84
C PHE A 60 15.22 -9.23 -4.15
N ALA A 61 16.53 -9.48 -4.18
CA ALA A 61 17.53 -8.47 -4.50
C ALA A 61 17.33 -7.88 -5.91
N ARG A 62 17.02 -8.72 -6.89
CA ARG A 62 16.73 -8.29 -8.27
C ARG A 62 15.50 -7.38 -8.35
N GLU A 63 14.43 -7.74 -7.66
CA GLU A 63 13.19 -6.96 -7.63
C GLU A 63 13.38 -5.62 -6.90
N LEU A 64 14.18 -5.61 -5.83
CA LEU A 64 14.53 -4.39 -5.10
C LEU A 64 15.31 -3.40 -5.97
N GLU A 65 16.34 -3.88 -6.68
CA GLU A 65 17.15 -3.03 -7.58
C GLU A 65 16.31 -2.50 -8.75
N ARG A 66 15.46 -3.34 -9.34
CA ARG A 66 14.53 -2.91 -10.41
C ARG A 66 13.63 -1.77 -9.92
N THR A 67 13.04 -1.93 -8.73
CA THR A 67 12.12 -0.95 -8.14
C THR A 67 12.84 0.36 -7.81
N ARG A 68 14.07 0.27 -7.28
CA ARG A 68 14.92 1.43 -7.00
C ARG A 68 15.17 2.27 -8.25
N ILE A 69 15.64 1.64 -9.34
CA ILE A 69 15.91 2.32 -10.61
C ILE A 69 14.64 3.00 -11.13
N GLU A 70 13.48 2.36 -11.02
CA GLU A 70 12.22 2.93 -11.45
C GLU A 70 11.82 4.17 -10.65
N LEU A 71 11.98 4.14 -9.32
CA LEU A 71 11.73 5.28 -8.44
C LEU A 71 12.67 6.45 -8.72
N GLU A 72 13.96 6.18 -8.90
CA GLU A 72 14.97 7.19 -9.25
C GLU A 72 14.66 7.87 -10.60
N ARG A 73 14.19 7.09 -11.59
CA ARG A 73 13.73 7.63 -12.89
C ARG A 73 12.49 8.51 -12.77
N ARG A 74 11.55 8.16 -11.89
CA ARG A 74 10.35 8.98 -11.63
C ARG A 74 10.71 10.29 -10.94
N GLY A 75 11.61 10.24 -9.95
CA GLY A 75 12.10 11.43 -9.24
C GLY A 75 12.84 12.44 -10.13
N ARG A 76 13.46 11.99 -11.23
CA ARG A 76 14.13 12.85 -12.22
C ARG A 76 13.20 13.58 -13.21
N LYS A 77 11.91 13.22 -13.27
CA LYS A 77 10.93 13.80 -14.20
C LYS A 77 10.09 14.95 -13.61
N THR A 78 10.46 15.43 -12.43
CA THR A 78 9.83 16.59 -11.76
C THR A 78 10.90 17.64 -11.50
#